data_AF-A0AAE1FUI3-F1
#
_entry.id   AF-A0AAE1FUI3-F1
#
_cell.length_a   1.000
_cell.length_b   1.000
_cell.length_c   1.000
_cell.angle_alpha   90.00
_cell.angle_beta   90.00
_cell.angle_gamma   90.00
#
_symmetry.space_group_name_H-M   'P 1'
#
loop_
_entity.id
_entity.type
_entity.pdbx_description
1 polymer ?
#
loop_
_entity_poly.entity_id
_entity_poly.type
_entity_poly.pdbx_seq_one_letter_code
_entity_poly.pdbx_strand_id
1 'polypeptide(L)'
;MGSSANDHPCPITFRYRLKRYILGSKQTLVSVQPNTLLVDDDNCMATGLSEFVTNSSRIKVSSSSRQRIAQDQTIHDPCLSAQLCTNLDVSSETNEEMGNIPVPDNEVDGFHYVLGYIVHKFHKTYPPLLCEHKSNGDWISVNDNGGLKRMAPFFIEQIEIAEQMFRKVHGDTLVEDGLGLEELTQITSNIIPEAPFEVVKFHMWCRLQIRLKEINSRGKIKNMRNKYKKMSKVVA
;
A
#
# COMPACT_ATOMS: atom_id res chain seq x y z
N MET A 1 32.54 24.76 -28.72
CA MET A 1 31.66 24.85 -29.91
C MET A 1 30.50 23.89 -29.68
N GLY A 2 29.22 24.22 -29.60
CA GLY A 2 28.44 25.44 -29.74
C GLY A 2 26.99 24.96 -29.89
N SER A 3 26.09 25.35 -28.97
CA SER A 3 24.63 25.37 -29.14
C SER A 3 23.99 25.96 -27.88
N SER A 4 24.15 27.29 -27.73
CA SER A 4 23.35 28.11 -26.82
C SER A 4 22.11 28.55 -27.60
N ALA A 5 21.10 27.69 -27.66
CA ALA A 5 19.82 28.00 -28.27
C ALA A 5 18.62 27.40 -27.51
N ASN A 6 18.80 26.92 -26.28
CA ASN A 6 17.73 26.29 -25.50
C ASN A 6 17.86 26.58 -24.00
N ASP A 7 17.87 27.87 -23.66
CA ASP A 7 17.86 28.36 -22.28
C ASP A 7 16.47 28.22 -21.61
N HIS A 8 15.41 28.07 -22.41
CA HIS A 8 14.04 27.85 -21.94
C HIS A 8 13.47 26.52 -22.48
N PRO A 9 13.86 25.36 -21.91
CA PRO A 9 13.32 24.08 -22.33
C PRO A 9 11.83 23.97 -21.96
N CYS A 10 11.04 23.33 -22.82
CA CYS A 10 9.69 22.93 -22.43
C CYS A 10 9.75 21.89 -21.29
N PRO A 11 8.68 21.75 -20.48
CA PRO A 11 8.71 20.95 -19.25
C PRO A 11 9.17 19.49 -19.44
N ILE A 12 8.83 18.88 -20.59
CA ILE A 12 9.24 17.50 -20.90
C ILE A 12 10.76 17.41 -21.13
N THR A 13 11.33 18.38 -21.85
CA THR A 13 12.78 18.46 -22.12
C THR A 13 13.56 18.74 -20.82
N PHE A 14 13.00 19.56 -19.94
CA PHE A 14 13.56 19.80 -18.60
C PHE A 14 13.58 18.51 -17.75
N ARG A 15 12.47 17.75 -17.73
CA ARG A 15 12.38 16.46 -17.02
C ARG A 15 13.45 15.47 -17.47
N TYR A 16 13.72 15.38 -18.78
CA TYR A 16 14.77 14.48 -19.30
C TYR A 16 16.19 14.95 -18.96
N ARG A 17 16.43 16.26 -18.96
CA ARG A 17 17.70 16.84 -18.50
C ARG A 17 17.95 16.55 -17.02
N LEU A 18 16.92 16.69 -16.18
CA LEU A 18 17.02 16.38 -14.74
C LEU A 18 17.26 14.87 -14.49
N LYS A 19 16.59 13.99 -15.23
CA LYS A 19 16.85 12.54 -15.17
C LYS A 19 18.32 12.22 -15.49
N ARG A 20 18.88 12.86 -16.52
CA ARG A 20 20.29 12.69 -16.91
C ARG A 20 21.27 13.21 -15.87
N TYR A 21 20.91 14.30 -15.17
CA TYR A 21 21.69 14.85 -14.06
C TYR A 21 21.73 13.90 -12.85
N ILE A 22 20.57 13.40 -12.42
CA ILE A 22 20.48 12.49 -11.25
C ILE A 22 21.22 11.17 -11.51
N LEU A 23 21.12 10.63 -12.73
CA LEU A 23 21.83 9.40 -13.11
C LEU A 23 23.33 9.63 -13.31
N GLY A 24 23.75 10.83 -13.74
CA GLY A 24 25.16 11.19 -13.87
C GLY A 24 25.85 11.48 -12.53
N SER A 25 25.12 11.92 -11.51
CA SER A 25 25.69 12.32 -10.20
C SER A 25 25.67 11.22 -9.13
N LYS A 26 25.09 10.04 -9.40
CA LYS A 26 25.05 8.91 -8.47
C LYS A 26 25.30 7.59 -9.21
N GLN A 27 26.55 7.12 -9.19
CA GLN A 27 26.91 5.76 -9.66
C GLN A 27 26.46 4.64 -8.71
N THR A 28 25.48 4.88 -7.84
CA THR A 28 24.90 3.88 -6.92
C THR A 28 23.40 3.74 -7.15
N LEU A 29 23.03 3.61 -8.41
CA LEU A 29 21.75 3.03 -8.80
C LEU A 29 22.01 2.05 -9.94
N VAL A 30 22.46 0.83 -9.61
CA VAL A 30 22.08 -0.45 -10.23
C VAL A 30 22.82 -1.61 -9.53
N SER A 31 22.03 -2.64 -9.16
CA SER A 31 22.36 -3.99 -8.68
C SER A 31 22.68 -4.20 -7.20
N VAL A 32 21.87 -5.06 -6.57
CA VAL A 32 22.04 -5.64 -5.22
C VAL A 32 22.98 -6.85 -5.26
N GLN A 33 23.61 -7.16 -6.39
CA GLN A 33 24.68 -8.17 -6.50
C GLN A 33 25.78 -7.69 -7.46
N PRO A 34 26.89 -7.14 -6.95
CA PRO A 34 28.10 -6.94 -7.74
C PRO A 34 28.90 -8.25 -7.84
N ASN A 35 29.24 -8.67 -9.07
CA ASN A 35 30.13 -9.81 -9.35
C ASN A 35 31.63 -9.41 -9.35
N THR A 36 31.99 -8.30 -8.72
CA THR A 36 33.37 -7.80 -8.67
C THR A 36 33.64 -7.19 -7.30
N LEU A 37 34.74 -7.62 -6.67
CA LEU A 37 35.28 -7.04 -5.43
C LEU A 37 35.69 -5.58 -5.70
N LEU A 38 35.09 -4.65 -4.97
CA LEU A 38 35.53 -3.26 -4.95
C LEU A 38 36.54 -3.10 -3.81
N VAL A 39 37.71 -2.57 -4.15
CA VAL A 39 38.79 -2.19 -3.24
C VAL A 39 38.38 -0.88 -2.55
N ASP A 40 38.54 -0.85 -1.23
CA ASP A 40 38.21 0.28 -0.37
C ASP A 40 39.09 1.50 -0.68
N ASP A 41 38.47 2.65 -0.97
CA ASP A 41 39.13 3.96 -0.87
C ASP A 41 38.67 4.63 0.43
N ASP A 42 39.64 4.89 1.29
CA ASP A 42 39.50 5.45 2.64
C ASP A 42 38.76 6.79 2.63
N ASN A 43 37.58 6.83 3.27
CA ASN A 43 36.92 8.09 3.62
C ASN A 43 36.52 8.07 5.10
N CYS A 44 37.24 8.87 5.88
CA CYS A 44 37.42 8.84 7.33
C CYS A 44 36.24 9.34 8.19
N MET A 45 34.99 9.11 7.78
CA MET A 45 33.80 9.59 8.52
C MET A 45 32.79 8.49 8.91
N ALA A 46 33.18 7.21 8.84
CA ALA A 46 32.32 6.07 9.15
C ALA A 46 32.89 5.11 10.21
N THR A 47 33.59 5.60 11.24
CA THR A 47 34.00 4.80 12.40
C THR A 47 32.89 4.73 13.44
N GLY A 48 31.83 3.96 13.15
CA GLY A 48 30.77 3.72 14.13
C GLY A 48 29.79 2.59 13.82
N LEU A 49 29.97 1.84 12.74
CA LEU A 49 29.02 0.79 12.32
C LEU A 49 29.61 -0.61 12.26
N SER A 50 30.88 -0.81 12.63
CA SER A 50 31.53 -2.13 12.63
C SER A 50 31.24 -2.97 13.89
N GLU A 51 30.50 -2.46 14.88
CA GLU A 51 30.33 -3.13 16.18
C GLU A 51 29.01 -3.91 16.35
N PHE A 52 28.19 -4.07 15.31
CA PHE A 52 26.91 -4.79 15.40
C PHE A 52 26.86 -6.17 14.72
N VAL A 53 28.00 -6.71 14.25
CA VAL A 53 28.02 -7.96 13.46
C VAL A 53 28.17 -9.24 14.32
N THR A 54 28.29 -9.14 15.65
CA THR A 54 28.69 -10.31 16.49
C THR A 54 27.62 -10.89 17.41
N ASN A 55 26.32 -10.73 17.14
CA ASN A 55 25.26 -11.38 17.95
C ASN A 55 24.11 -12.00 17.14
N SER A 56 24.42 -12.83 16.15
CA SER A 56 23.42 -13.78 15.60
C SER A 56 23.90 -15.22 15.76
N SER A 57 23.13 -15.96 16.56
CA SER A 57 23.37 -17.31 17.03
C SER A 57 23.44 -18.32 15.88
N ARG A 58 24.55 -19.07 15.85
CA ARG A 58 24.83 -20.15 14.92
C ARG A 58 23.91 -21.36 15.21
N ILE A 59 22.91 -21.62 14.37
CA ILE A 59 22.13 -22.85 14.42
C ILE A 59 23.06 -24.01 14.05
N LYS A 60 23.41 -24.84 15.03
CA LYS A 60 24.13 -26.10 14.83
C LYS A 60 23.15 -27.11 14.23
N VAL A 61 23.33 -27.43 12.95
CA VAL A 61 22.74 -28.62 12.34
C VAL A 61 23.59 -29.81 12.76
N SER A 62 23.10 -30.62 13.70
CA SER A 62 23.66 -31.94 13.98
C SER A 62 22.80 -33.00 13.29
N SER A 63 23.39 -33.59 12.26
CA SER A 63 22.96 -34.84 11.63
C SER A 63 23.14 -36.02 12.59
N SER A 64 22.08 -36.78 12.87
CA SER A 64 22.16 -38.21 13.20
C SER A 64 20.79 -38.91 13.08
N SER A 65 20.72 -39.78 12.08
CA SER A 65 20.22 -41.17 12.10
C SER A 65 18.81 -41.52 12.61
N ARG A 66 18.01 -41.99 11.63
CA ARG A 66 16.88 -42.94 11.66
C ARG A 66 16.74 -43.82 12.92
N GLN A 67 15.51 -43.93 13.43
CA GLN A 67 14.81 -45.21 13.60
C GLN A 67 13.28 -45.02 13.69
N ARG A 68 12.55 -45.92 13.03
CA ARG A 68 11.09 -46.06 13.03
C ARG A 68 10.61 -46.64 14.37
N ILE A 69 9.42 -46.28 14.83
CA ILE A 69 8.41 -47.19 15.42
C ILE A 69 7.04 -46.47 15.34
N ALA A 70 6.04 -47.22 14.90
CA ALA A 70 4.63 -46.85 14.90
C ALA A 70 4.09 -46.87 16.34
N GLN A 71 3.33 -45.85 16.72
CA GLN A 71 2.15 -45.98 17.59
C GLN A 71 1.40 -44.65 17.70
N ASP A 72 0.12 -44.76 17.39
CA ASP A 72 -1.03 -44.01 17.87
C ASP A 72 -0.78 -42.99 19.00
N GLN A 73 -1.00 -41.71 18.70
CA GLN A 73 -1.53 -40.69 19.60
C GLN A 73 -1.81 -39.42 18.78
N THR A 74 -3.07 -39.30 18.35
CA THR A 74 -3.65 -38.06 17.85
C THR A 74 -3.70 -37.05 19.00
N ILE A 75 -2.68 -36.21 19.10
CA ILE A 75 -2.75 -34.98 19.87
C ILE A 75 -3.66 -34.02 19.09
N HIS A 76 -4.95 -34.11 19.39
CA HIS A 76 -5.88 -33.03 19.12
C HIS A 76 -5.47 -31.86 20.02
N ASP A 77 -4.70 -30.93 19.48
CA ASP A 77 -4.60 -29.58 20.03
C ASP A 77 -5.81 -28.79 19.50
N PRO A 78 -6.81 -28.44 20.35
CA PRO A 78 -7.91 -27.60 19.94
C PRO A 78 -7.46 -26.15 20.13
N CYS A 79 -6.51 -25.67 19.32
CA CYS A 79 -6.23 -24.25 19.26
C CYS A 79 -6.86 -23.69 17.98
N LEU A 80 -7.79 -22.76 18.18
CA LEU A 80 -8.57 -22.03 17.16
C LEU A 80 -9.71 -22.85 16.56
N SER A 81 -10.68 -23.18 17.41
CA SER A 81 -12.00 -23.60 16.97
C SER A 81 -12.60 -22.54 16.04
N ALA A 82 -12.90 -22.97 14.80
CA ALA A 82 -13.71 -22.30 13.80
C ALA A 82 -15.20 -22.13 14.23
N GLN A 83 -15.46 -22.02 15.53
CA GLN A 83 -16.78 -22.03 16.15
C GLN A 83 -17.11 -20.74 16.91
N LEU A 84 -16.21 -19.74 16.90
CA LEU A 84 -16.48 -18.41 17.47
C LEU A 84 -16.98 -17.38 16.45
N CYS A 85 -17.02 -17.73 15.15
CA CYS A 85 -17.51 -16.84 14.09
C CYS A 85 -18.99 -17.07 13.73
N THR A 86 -19.68 -18.03 14.36
CA THR A 86 -21.10 -18.30 14.09
C THR A 86 -22.05 -17.30 14.73
N ASN A 87 -21.55 -16.29 15.45
CA ASN A 87 -22.37 -15.27 16.13
C ASN A 87 -22.24 -13.87 15.53
N LEU A 88 -21.52 -13.71 14.41
CA LEU A 88 -21.72 -12.54 13.56
C LEU A 88 -22.96 -12.80 12.72
N ASP A 89 -24.11 -12.57 13.35
CA ASP A 89 -25.41 -12.59 12.70
C ASP A 89 -25.49 -11.40 11.73
N VAL A 90 -24.85 -11.53 10.57
CA VAL A 90 -25.03 -10.66 9.40
C VAL A 90 -26.15 -11.27 8.57
N SER A 91 -27.27 -11.58 9.21
CA SER A 91 -28.44 -12.20 8.58
C SER A 91 -29.69 -11.90 9.39
N SER A 92 -30.23 -10.69 9.22
CA SER A 92 -31.66 -10.33 9.33
C SER A 92 -31.93 -9.05 10.12
N GLU A 93 -31.33 -7.93 9.71
CA GLU A 93 -31.98 -6.63 9.89
C GLU A 93 -31.72 -5.82 8.62
N THR A 94 -32.75 -5.77 7.79
CA THR A 94 -32.78 -4.98 6.57
C THR A 94 -33.02 -3.51 6.95
N ASN A 95 -32.18 -2.63 6.40
CA ASN A 95 -32.53 -1.29 5.93
C ASN A 95 -32.52 -0.04 6.83
N GLU A 96 -32.14 -0.03 8.10
CA GLU A 96 -32.17 1.24 8.85
C GLU A 96 -30.84 1.51 9.58
N GLU A 97 -30.10 2.51 9.06
CA GLU A 97 -28.88 3.11 9.64
C GLU A 97 -27.58 2.29 9.56
N MET A 98 -27.24 1.79 8.38
CA MET A 98 -25.83 1.67 8.02
C MET A 98 -25.26 3.09 7.93
N GLY A 99 -24.69 3.61 9.03
CA GLY A 99 -24.11 4.96 9.05
C GLY A 99 -23.13 5.13 7.90
N ASN A 100 -23.52 5.90 6.87
CA ASN A 100 -22.67 6.20 5.74
C ASN A 100 -21.48 6.99 6.28
N ILE A 101 -20.28 6.41 6.21
CA ILE A 101 -19.03 7.12 6.48
C ILE A 101 -18.49 7.56 5.12
N PRO A 102 -18.96 8.70 4.55
CA PRO A 102 -18.54 9.13 3.23
C PRO A 102 -17.04 9.39 3.20
N VAL A 103 -16.50 9.43 1.98
CA VAL A 103 -15.14 9.93 1.77
C VAL A 103 -15.09 11.39 2.23
N PRO A 104 -14.18 11.75 3.14
CA PRO A 104 -14.02 13.14 3.58
C PRO A 104 -13.72 14.06 2.39
N ASP A 105 -14.29 15.27 2.38
CA ASP A 105 -14.13 16.24 1.27
C ASP A 105 -12.65 16.50 0.90
N ASN A 106 -11.76 16.49 1.89
CA ASN A 106 -10.33 16.69 1.70
C ASN A 106 -9.60 15.47 1.09
N GLU A 107 -10.26 14.34 0.94
CA GLU A 107 -9.72 13.10 0.36
C GLU A 107 -10.34 12.77 -1.01
N VAL A 108 -11.41 13.46 -1.43
CA VAL A 108 -12.17 13.17 -2.65
C VAL A 108 -11.27 13.15 -3.90
N ASP A 109 -10.41 14.15 -4.09
CA ASP A 109 -9.48 14.18 -5.24
C ASP A 109 -8.51 12.99 -5.25
N GLY A 110 -7.99 12.64 -4.06
CA GLY A 110 -7.10 11.50 -3.88
C GLY A 110 -7.82 10.17 -4.14
N PHE A 111 -9.08 10.07 -3.73
CA PHE A 111 -9.94 8.93 -4.00
C PHE A 111 -10.17 8.76 -5.50
N HIS A 112 -10.61 9.79 -6.22
CA HIS A 112 -10.77 9.71 -7.68
C HIS A 112 -9.47 9.40 -8.40
N TYR A 113 -8.32 9.87 -7.90
CA TYR A 113 -7.02 9.51 -8.45
C TYR A 113 -6.73 8.01 -8.33
N VAL A 114 -7.05 7.40 -7.18
CA VAL A 114 -6.96 5.94 -7.00
C VAL A 114 -7.93 5.22 -7.94
N LEU A 115 -9.16 5.71 -8.11
CA LEU A 115 -10.11 5.11 -9.07
C LEU A 115 -9.58 5.17 -10.51
N GLY A 116 -8.93 6.26 -10.90
CA GLY A 116 -8.25 6.38 -12.18
C GLY A 116 -7.15 5.34 -12.38
N TYR A 117 -6.41 5.02 -11.31
CA TYR A 117 -5.41 3.93 -11.32
C TYR A 117 -6.05 2.54 -11.47
N ILE A 118 -7.18 2.29 -10.81
CA ILE A 118 -7.96 1.05 -10.96
C ILE A 118 -8.42 0.89 -12.42
N VAL A 119 -8.99 1.94 -13.01
CA VAL A 119 -9.42 1.95 -14.42
C VAL A 119 -8.24 1.72 -15.35
N HIS A 120 -7.09 2.36 -15.10
CA HIS A 120 -5.88 2.12 -15.87
C HIS A 120 -5.52 0.62 -15.93
N LYS A 121 -5.66 -0.09 -14.82
CA LYS A 121 -5.39 -1.53 -14.74
C LYS A 121 -6.45 -2.38 -15.44
N PHE A 122 -7.73 -2.05 -15.29
CA PHE A 122 -8.83 -2.97 -15.64
C PHE A 122 -9.65 -2.61 -16.89
N HIS A 123 -9.53 -1.40 -17.47
CA HIS A 123 -10.35 -0.97 -18.61
C HIS A 123 -10.24 -1.88 -19.86
N LYS A 124 -9.18 -2.68 -20.00
CA LYS A 124 -9.08 -3.64 -21.12
C LYS A 124 -10.01 -4.84 -20.93
N THR A 125 -10.16 -5.28 -19.69
CA THR A 125 -11.00 -6.43 -19.33
C THR A 125 -12.45 -6.01 -19.10
N TYR A 126 -12.65 -4.82 -18.53
CA TYR A 126 -13.96 -4.23 -18.28
C TYR A 126 -14.02 -2.82 -18.89
N PRO A 127 -14.24 -2.71 -20.21
CA PRO A 127 -14.33 -1.42 -20.90
C PRO A 127 -15.33 -0.42 -20.29
N PRO A 128 -16.51 -0.83 -19.77
CA PRO A 128 -17.47 0.08 -19.16
C PRO A 128 -16.95 0.84 -17.93
N LEU A 129 -15.84 0.41 -17.32
CA LEU A 129 -15.20 1.13 -16.21
C LEU A 129 -14.68 2.52 -16.63
N LEU A 130 -14.34 2.71 -17.91
CA LEU A 130 -13.70 3.92 -18.39
C LEU A 130 -14.73 5.01 -18.69
N CYS A 131 -14.53 6.19 -18.12
CA CYS A 131 -15.18 7.42 -18.58
C CYS A 131 -14.35 8.05 -19.70
N GLU A 132 -14.93 8.16 -20.90
CA GLU A 132 -14.26 8.84 -22.04
C GLU A 132 -14.37 10.37 -21.95
N HIS A 133 -15.37 10.88 -21.24
CA HIS A 133 -15.58 12.30 -21.08
C HIS A 133 -14.64 12.90 -20.04
N LYS A 134 -13.92 13.96 -20.43
CA LYS A 134 -13.16 14.79 -19.50
C LYS A 134 -14.10 15.83 -18.88
N SER A 135 -14.22 15.83 -17.56
CA SER A 135 -14.85 16.94 -16.83
C SER A 135 -13.93 18.16 -16.88
N ASN A 136 -14.47 19.33 -17.21
CA ASN A 136 -13.72 20.58 -17.12
C ASN A 136 -13.82 21.11 -15.68
N GLY A 137 -12.71 21.10 -14.94
CA GLY A 137 -12.62 21.73 -13.62
C GLY A 137 -12.05 20.86 -12.50
N ASP A 138 -12.08 19.54 -12.64
CA ASP A 138 -11.59 18.65 -11.58
C ASP A 138 -10.06 18.69 -11.46
N TRP A 139 -9.52 18.46 -10.26
CA TRP A 139 -8.08 18.43 -10.01
C TRP A 139 -7.34 17.46 -10.94
N ILE A 140 -7.95 16.32 -11.25
CA ILE A 140 -7.40 15.33 -12.20
C ILE A 140 -7.21 15.95 -13.59
N SER A 141 -8.13 16.81 -14.06
CA SER A 141 -8.00 17.48 -15.37
C SER A 141 -6.83 18.44 -15.41
N VAL A 142 -6.58 19.14 -14.30
CA VAL A 142 -5.48 20.10 -14.19
C VAL A 142 -4.12 19.37 -14.16
N ASN A 143 -4.06 18.19 -13.55
CA ASN A 143 -2.83 17.43 -13.39
C ASN A 143 -2.59 16.36 -14.49
N ASP A 144 -3.58 16.14 -15.36
CA ASP A 144 -3.50 15.16 -16.45
C ASP A 144 -2.60 15.65 -17.59
N ASN A 145 -1.46 14.98 -17.77
CA ASN A 145 -0.58 15.16 -18.93
C ASN A 145 -0.96 14.24 -20.12
N GLY A 146 -2.23 13.83 -20.20
CA GLY A 146 -2.78 12.97 -21.26
C GLY A 146 -2.72 11.47 -20.99
N GLY A 147 -2.43 11.06 -19.75
CA GLY A 147 -2.24 9.65 -19.37
C GLY A 147 -3.16 9.17 -18.25
N LEU A 148 -3.85 10.08 -17.55
CA LEU A 148 -4.74 9.72 -16.46
C LEU A 148 -6.09 9.25 -17.02
N LYS A 149 -6.59 8.16 -16.43
CA LYS A 149 -7.91 7.60 -16.77
C LYS A 149 -8.92 7.96 -15.70
N ARG A 150 -10.21 7.92 -16.06
CA ARG A 150 -11.32 8.24 -15.18
C ARG A 150 -12.29 7.07 -15.11
N MET A 151 -12.85 6.86 -13.93
CA MET A 151 -13.89 5.87 -13.73
C MET A 151 -15.24 6.45 -14.17
N ALA A 152 -16.08 5.62 -14.80
CA ALA A 152 -17.44 6.02 -15.13
C ALA A 152 -18.24 6.29 -13.84
N PRO A 153 -19.08 7.35 -13.79
CA PRO A 153 -19.79 7.79 -12.59
C PRO A 153 -20.55 6.68 -11.87
N PHE A 154 -21.23 5.84 -12.64
CA PHE A 154 -21.93 4.67 -12.14
C PHE A 154 -21.05 3.76 -11.27
N PHE A 155 -19.82 3.47 -11.71
CA PHE A 155 -18.89 2.64 -10.92
C PHE A 155 -18.26 3.40 -9.75
N ILE A 156 -18.19 4.73 -9.82
CA ILE A 156 -17.72 5.54 -8.69
C ILE A 156 -18.68 5.35 -7.51
N GLU A 157 -19.99 5.46 -7.73
CA GLU A 157 -21.01 5.26 -6.69
C GLU A 157 -20.90 3.87 -6.05
N GLN A 158 -20.67 2.82 -6.85
CA GLN A 158 -20.47 1.46 -6.34
C GLN A 158 -19.20 1.36 -5.48
N ILE A 159 -18.08 1.94 -5.93
CA ILE A 159 -16.83 1.89 -5.18
C ILE A 159 -16.86 2.80 -3.94
N GLU A 160 -17.68 3.84 -3.91
CA GLU A 160 -17.93 4.61 -2.68
C GLU A 160 -18.60 3.76 -1.60
N ILE A 161 -19.54 2.89 -1.96
CA ILE A 161 -20.12 1.92 -1.02
C ILE A 161 -19.03 0.97 -0.50
N ALA A 162 -18.15 0.48 -1.37
CA ALA A 162 -17.01 -0.35 -0.99
C ALA A 162 -16.07 0.36 0.00
N GLU A 163 -15.79 1.64 -0.25
CA GLU A 163 -14.96 2.49 0.60
C GLU A 163 -15.60 2.75 1.98
N GLN A 164 -16.91 2.97 2.02
CA GLN A 164 -17.68 3.11 3.27
C GLN A 164 -17.59 1.82 4.10
N MET A 165 -17.74 0.66 3.46
CA MET A 165 -17.59 -0.64 4.12
C MET A 165 -16.18 -0.83 4.67
N PHE A 166 -15.14 -0.49 3.90
CA PHE A 166 -13.76 -0.53 4.37
C PHE A 166 -13.54 0.35 5.60
N ARG A 167 -14.05 1.59 5.58
CA ARG A 167 -13.95 2.51 6.73
C ARG A 167 -14.72 2.04 7.94
N LYS A 168 -15.89 1.42 7.74
CA LYS A 168 -16.69 0.87 8.84
C LYS A 168 -15.95 -0.26 9.56
N VAL A 169 -15.30 -1.15 8.80
CA VAL A 169 -14.59 -2.30 9.36
C VAL A 169 -13.25 -1.91 9.99
N HIS A 170 -12.45 -1.07 9.32
CA HIS A 170 -11.09 -0.76 9.80
C HIS A 170 -10.97 0.57 10.57
N GLY A 171 -11.90 1.51 10.39
CA GLY A 171 -11.93 2.79 11.12
C GLY A 171 -10.65 3.62 10.91
N ASP A 172 -9.96 3.94 12.02
CA ASP A 172 -8.66 4.63 12.06
C ASP A 172 -7.46 3.67 12.23
N THR A 173 -7.73 2.40 12.51
CA THR A 173 -6.71 1.38 12.78
C THR A 173 -6.74 0.32 11.66
N LEU A 174 -6.02 -0.78 11.86
CA LEU A 174 -6.29 -2.03 11.15
C LEU A 174 -6.74 -3.00 12.24
N VAL A 175 -7.99 -3.43 12.18
CA VAL A 175 -8.53 -4.43 13.11
C VAL A 175 -7.89 -5.77 12.73
N GLU A 176 -7.01 -6.30 13.58
CA GLU A 176 -6.34 -7.60 13.37
C GLU A 176 -7.33 -8.77 13.42
N ASP A 177 -8.38 -8.64 14.24
CA ASP A 177 -9.51 -9.58 14.34
C ASP A 177 -10.67 -9.27 13.37
N GLY A 178 -10.44 -8.37 12.42
CA GLY A 178 -11.45 -7.97 11.44
C GLY A 178 -11.66 -9.05 10.39
N LEU A 179 -12.80 -8.97 9.68
CA LEU A 179 -13.07 -9.77 8.49
C LEU A 179 -11.86 -9.68 7.55
N GLY A 180 -11.35 -10.84 7.13
CA GLY A 180 -10.22 -10.89 6.22
C GLY A 180 -10.55 -10.13 4.92
N LEU A 181 -9.53 -9.64 4.21
CA LEU A 181 -9.73 -8.88 2.96
C LEU A 181 -10.66 -9.59 1.97
N GLU A 182 -10.55 -10.92 1.86
CA GLU A 182 -11.38 -11.74 0.98
C GLU A 182 -12.85 -11.75 1.42
N GLU A 183 -13.09 -11.88 2.72
CA GLU A 183 -14.43 -11.92 3.30
C GLU A 183 -15.12 -10.56 3.20
N LEU A 184 -14.39 -9.48 3.51
CA LEU A 184 -14.87 -8.13 3.30
C LEU A 184 -15.18 -7.87 1.82
N THR A 185 -14.34 -8.36 0.91
CA THR A 185 -14.57 -8.26 -0.54
C THR A 185 -15.83 -9.02 -0.95
N GLN A 186 -16.04 -10.23 -0.41
CA GLN A 186 -17.21 -11.04 -0.71
C GLN A 186 -18.51 -10.36 -0.24
N ILE A 187 -18.54 -9.91 1.01
CA ILE A 187 -19.69 -9.19 1.57
C ILE A 187 -19.98 -7.94 0.75
N THR A 188 -18.94 -7.15 0.44
CA THR A 188 -19.08 -5.93 -0.36
C THR A 188 -19.60 -6.26 -1.76
N SER A 189 -19.05 -7.26 -2.43
CA SER A 189 -19.47 -7.63 -3.80
C SER A 189 -20.91 -8.14 -3.85
N ASN A 190 -21.43 -8.73 -2.77
CA ASN A 190 -22.84 -9.08 -2.66
C ASN A 190 -23.75 -7.84 -2.58
N ILE A 191 -23.26 -6.73 -2.01
CA ILE A 191 -23.99 -5.46 -1.88
C ILE A 191 -23.93 -4.67 -3.21
N ILE A 192 -22.80 -4.71 -3.91
CA ILE A 192 -22.57 -4.00 -5.18
C ILE A 192 -22.35 -4.98 -6.35
N PRO A 193 -23.36 -5.79 -6.73
CA PRO A 193 -23.20 -6.88 -7.69
C PRO A 193 -22.86 -6.40 -9.11
N GLU A 194 -23.07 -5.13 -9.41
CA GLU A 194 -22.78 -4.53 -10.72
C GLU A 194 -21.28 -4.22 -10.91
N ALA A 195 -20.54 -4.07 -9.80
CA ALA A 195 -19.09 -3.88 -9.85
C ALA A 195 -18.39 -5.25 -9.96
N PRO A 196 -17.45 -5.45 -10.91
CA PRO A 196 -16.74 -6.72 -11.02
C PRO A 196 -15.96 -7.05 -9.74
N PHE A 197 -16.05 -8.30 -9.28
CA PHE A 197 -15.43 -8.77 -8.04
C PHE A 197 -13.94 -8.42 -7.97
N GLU A 198 -13.19 -8.59 -9.08
CA GLU A 198 -11.76 -8.31 -9.15
C GLU A 198 -11.44 -6.82 -8.97
N VAL A 199 -12.36 -5.94 -9.39
CA VAL A 199 -12.24 -4.48 -9.24
C VAL A 199 -12.44 -4.11 -7.78
N VAL A 200 -13.48 -4.65 -7.14
CA VAL A 200 -13.75 -4.45 -5.70
C VAL A 200 -12.60 -4.98 -4.86
N LYS A 201 -12.13 -6.20 -5.14
CA LYS A 201 -10.97 -6.81 -4.48
C LYS A 201 -9.72 -5.94 -4.59
N PHE A 202 -9.45 -5.43 -5.79
CA PHE A 202 -8.28 -4.61 -6.01
C PHE A 202 -8.39 -3.23 -5.34
N HIS A 203 -9.59 -2.64 -5.30
CA HIS A 203 -9.86 -1.43 -4.54
C HIS A 203 -9.56 -1.64 -3.04
N MET A 204 -10.11 -2.70 -2.45
CA MET A 204 -9.89 -3.07 -1.05
C MET A 204 -8.39 -3.27 -0.75
N TRP A 205 -7.68 -3.95 -1.65
CA TRP A 205 -6.23 -4.12 -1.53
C TRP A 205 -5.48 -2.78 -1.59
N CYS A 206 -5.84 -1.88 -2.51
CA CYS A 206 -5.24 -0.56 -2.59
C CYS A 206 -5.44 0.23 -1.29
N ARG A 207 -6.64 0.20 -0.71
CA ARG A 207 -6.95 0.90 0.55
C ARG A 207 -6.20 0.32 1.73
N LEU A 208 -6.10 -1.01 1.83
CA LEU A 208 -5.28 -1.66 2.85
C LEU A 208 -3.81 -1.20 2.77
N GLN A 209 -3.24 -1.16 1.57
CA GLN A 209 -1.86 -0.71 1.37
C GLN A 209 -1.65 0.77 1.73
N ILE A 210 -2.58 1.64 1.35
CA ILE A 210 -2.56 3.06 1.70
C ILE A 210 -2.63 3.21 3.23
N ARG A 211 -3.58 2.53 3.88
CA ARG A 211 -3.76 2.59 5.33
C ARG A 211 -2.53 2.08 6.09
N LEU A 212 -1.93 0.99 5.64
CA LEU A 212 -0.71 0.47 6.26
C LEU A 212 0.43 1.49 6.18
N LYS A 213 0.57 2.20 5.05
CA LYS A 213 1.55 3.28 4.90
C LYS A 213 1.24 4.47 5.82
N GLU A 214 -0.02 4.84 5.97
CA GLU A 214 -0.45 5.91 6.89
C GLU A 214 -0.10 5.57 8.34
N ILE A 215 -0.46 4.37 8.81
CA ILE A 215 -0.18 3.90 10.17
C ILE A 215 1.32 3.90 10.44
N ASN A 216 2.12 3.34 9.52
CA ASN A 216 3.57 3.31 9.65
C ASN A 216 4.18 4.73 9.67
N SER A 217 3.66 5.64 8.85
CA SER A 217 4.12 7.03 8.81
C SER A 217 3.78 7.79 10.09
N ARG A 218 2.56 7.62 10.63
CA ARG A 218 2.15 8.16 11.94
C ARG A 218 3.05 7.65 13.07
N GLY A 219 3.38 6.35 13.06
CA GLY A 219 4.30 5.73 14.02
C GLY A 219 5.70 6.35 13.99
N LYS A 220 6.27 6.55 12.79
CA LYS A 220 7.58 7.21 12.62
C LYS A 220 7.59 8.64 13.16
N ILE A 221 6.55 9.42 12.87
CA ILE A 221 6.42 10.81 13.36
C ILE A 221 6.32 10.84 14.89
N LYS A 222 5.51 9.94 15.49
CA LYS A 222 5.38 9.83 16.95
C LYS A 222 6.72 9.48 17.61
N ASN A 223 7.47 8.55 17.05
CA ASN A 223 8.80 8.17 17.56
C ASN A 223 9.80 9.33 17.48
N MET A 224 9.81 10.07 16.36
CA MET A 224 10.64 11.26 16.21
C MET A 224 10.30 12.33 17.26
N ARG A 225 9.02 12.65 17.46
CA ARG A 225 8.57 13.60 18.49
C ARG A 225 8.98 13.16 19.90
N ASN A 226 8.87 11.87 20.20
CA ASN A 226 9.30 11.32 21.49
C ASN A 226 10.81 11.43 21.69
N LYS A 227 11.62 11.25 20.64
CA LYS A 227 13.07 11.44 20.68
C LYS A 227 13.44 12.89 21.00
N TYR A 228 12.82 13.86 20.31
CA TYR A 228 13.05 15.29 20.58
C TYR A 228 12.66 15.67 22.02
N LYS A 229 11.52 15.18 22.53
CA LYS A 229 11.10 15.42 23.92
C LYS A 229 12.04 14.83 24.96
N LYS A 230 12.69 13.70 24.67
CA LYS A 230 13.71 13.12 25.57
C LYS A 230 14.99 13.96 25.56
N MET A 231 15.43 14.40 24.37
CA MET A 231 16.63 15.25 24.25
C MET A 231 16.46 16.61 24.92
N SER A 232 15.28 17.24 24.81
CA SER A 232 15.02 18.54 25.45
C SER A 232 15.01 18.48 26.99
N LYS A 233 14.83 17.30 27.59
CA LYS A 233 14.88 17.10 29.05
C LYS A 233 16.29 16.91 29.61
N VAL A 234 17.28 16.64 28.75
CA VAL A 234 18.68 16.42 29.17
C VAL A 234 19.49 17.72 29.17
N VAL A 235 18.95 18.78 28.54
CA VAL A 235 19.61 20.08 28.38
C VAL A 235 19.16 21.11 29.45
N ALA A 236 18.15 20.77 30.26
CA ALA A 236 17.68 21.57 31.38
C ALA A 236 18.11 20.92 32.70
#